data_AF-A0A1J5P991-F1
#
_entry.id   AF-A0A1J5P991-F1
#
_cell.length_a   1.000
_cell.length_b   1.000
_cell.length_c   1.000
_cell.angle_alpha   90.00
_cell.angle_beta   90.00
_cell.angle_gamma   90.00
#
_symmetry.space_group_name_H-M   'P 1'
#
loop_
_entity.id
_entity.type
_entity.pdbx_description
1 polymer ?
#
loop_
_entity_poly.entity_id
_entity_poly.type
_entity_poly.pdbx_seq_one_letter_code
_entity_poly.pdbx_strand_id
1 'polypeptide(L)'
;MGTTNIVRLAQEHGARLIYFQTALCYGSAPTAQPVPLEYPRQPAPSSYAISKTAGEFYIEQSGIDFVTFRLANIVGPRNLSGPLPIFYKRLTDGIRCTIAEARRDFVDVRDLSRVVLQAVDGRGQGAYHFASGGDVAILDLYKEVARSLGFEKLPEYDVPATTGGNPATILLDPSRTYQDFDMPSLTSISDTVDAAMAYYKAYGVTREVTHMKTSKNN
;
A
#
# COMPACT_ATOMS: atom_id res chain seq x y z
N MET A 1 5.17 -19.41 11.71
CA MET A 1 4.79 -18.06 11.23
C MET A 1 5.80 -17.05 11.76
N GLY A 2 6.29 -16.09 10.98
CA GLY A 2 7.22 -15.08 11.50
C GLY A 2 6.59 -14.14 12.54
N THR A 3 5.32 -13.78 12.35
CA THR A 3 4.58 -12.86 13.24
C THR A 3 4.52 -13.34 14.69
N THR A 4 4.32 -14.64 14.94
CA THR A 4 4.25 -15.20 16.31
C THR A 4 5.57 -15.04 17.06
N ASN A 5 6.70 -15.11 16.37
CA ASN A 5 8.01 -14.89 16.99
C ASN A 5 8.19 -13.42 17.41
N ILE A 6 7.73 -12.48 16.57
CA ILE A 6 7.77 -11.04 16.89
C ILE A 6 6.83 -10.70 18.05
N VAL A 7 5.62 -11.27 18.06
CA VAL A 7 4.67 -11.13 19.17
C VAL A 7 5.29 -11.59 20.48
N ARG A 8 5.91 -12.77 20.50
CA ARG A 8 6.58 -13.30 21.70
C ARG A 8 7.68 -12.35 22.20
N LEU A 9 8.55 -11.88 21.30
CA LEU A 9 9.61 -10.93 21.66
C LEU A 9 9.06 -9.59 22.15
N ALA A 10 7.96 -9.11 21.55
CA ALA A 10 7.30 -7.88 21.98
C ALA A 10 6.72 -8.04 23.40
N GLN A 11 6.11 -9.18 23.72
CA GLN A 11 5.66 -9.50 25.08
C GLN A 11 6.84 -9.56 26.08
N GLU A 12 7.92 -10.25 25.73
CA GLU A 12 9.11 -10.40 26.59
C GLU A 12 9.76 -9.05 26.93
N HIS A 13 9.70 -8.08 26.03
CA HIS A 13 10.32 -6.77 26.19
C HIS A 13 9.34 -5.62 26.47
N GLY A 14 8.04 -5.90 26.59
CA GLY A 14 7.01 -4.88 26.78
C GLY A 14 6.95 -3.87 25.61
N ALA A 15 7.28 -4.30 24.39
CA ALA A 15 7.34 -3.44 23.22
C ALA A 15 5.96 -3.31 22.56
N ARG A 16 5.63 -2.09 22.11
CA ARG A 16 4.49 -1.83 21.24
C ARG A 16 4.75 -2.35 19.82
N LEU A 17 3.75 -2.96 19.20
CA LEU A 17 3.87 -3.54 17.87
C LEU A 17 3.08 -2.75 16.82
N ILE A 18 3.75 -2.31 15.75
CA ILE A 18 3.09 -1.73 14.57
C ILE A 18 3.07 -2.78 13.45
N TYR A 19 1.87 -3.13 12.99
CA TYR A 19 1.66 -4.15 11.97
C TYR A 19 1.00 -3.57 10.72
N PHE A 20 1.40 -4.08 9.56
CA PHE A 20 0.84 -3.70 8.26
C PHE A 20 0.08 -4.88 7.66
N GLN A 21 -1.19 -4.65 7.39
CA GLN A 21 -2.15 -5.62 6.88
C GLN A 21 -2.61 -5.20 5.48
N THR A 22 -2.94 -6.19 4.65
CA THR A 22 -3.59 -5.98 3.36
C THR A 22 -5.11 -5.89 3.50
N ALA A 23 -5.75 -5.00 2.75
CA ALA A 23 -7.21 -4.98 2.62
C ALA A 23 -7.81 -6.31 2.12
N LEU A 24 -7.00 -7.19 1.51
CA LEU A 24 -7.43 -8.54 1.11
C LEU A 24 -7.83 -9.43 2.30
N CYS A 25 -7.60 -9.01 3.55
CA CYS A 25 -8.20 -9.65 4.72
C CYS A 25 -9.74 -9.65 4.69
N TYR A 26 -10.35 -8.74 3.92
CA TYR A 26 -11.80 -8.62 3.71
C TYR A 26 -12.32 -9.35 2.47
N GLY A 27 -11.45 -10.06 1.74
CA GLY A 27 -11.78 -10.74 0.50
C GLY A 27 -11.36 -9.94 -0.73
N SER A 28 -11.70 -10.46 -1.91
CA SER A 28 -11.39 -9.81 -3.20
C SER A 28 -12.48 -8.84 -3.66
N ALA A 29 -13.70 -8.98 -3.16
CA ALA A 29 -14.86 -8.20 -3.55
C ALA A 29 -15.83 -8.06 -2.35
N PRO A 30 -15.48 -7.26 -1.33
CA PRO A 30 -16.38 -7.01 -0.20
C PRO A 30 -17.65 -6.29 -0.68
N THR A 31 -18.78 -6.62 -0.05
CA THR A 31 -20.10 -6.09 -0.45
C THR A 31 -20.37 -4.69 0.07
N ALA A 32 -19.64 -4.25 1.11
CA ALA A 32 -19.68 -2.89 1.62
C ALA A 32 -18.62 -2.02 0.93
N GLN A 33 -19.01 -0.81 0.54
CA GLN A 33 -18.13 0.20 -0.07
C GLN A 33 -18.56 1.60 0.42
N PRO A 34 -17.72 2.31 1.19
CA PRO A 34 -16.43 1.87 1.71
C PRO A 34 -16.58 0.74 2.75
N VAL A 35 -15.52 -0.06 2.91
CA VAL A 35 -15.45 -1.18 3.86
C VAL A 35 -15.23 -0.61 5.28
N PRO A 36 -16.15 -0.84 6.23
CA PRO A 36 -15.96 -0.44 7.63
C PRO A 36 -14.96 -1.35 8.35
N LEU A 37 -14.39 -0.89 9.47
CA LEU A 37 -13.37 -1.65 10.22
C LEU A 37 -13.92 -2.98 10.78
N GLU A 38 -15.20 -3.00 11.12
CA GLU A 38 -15.95 -4.13 11.67
C GLU A 38 -16.33 -5.16 10.60
N TYR A 39 -16.06 -4.88 9.32
CA TYR A 39 -16.38 -5.81 8.24
C TYR A 39 -15.71 -7.18 8.49
N PRO A 40 -16.43 -8.31 8.30
CA PRO A 40 -15.88 -9.62 8.58
C PRO A 40 -14.59 -9.89 7.81
N ARG A 41 -13.56 -10.37 8.52
CA ARG A 41 -12.32 -10.83 7.88
C ARG A 41 -12.54 -12.20 7.25
N GLN A 42 -12.70 -12.21 5.93
CA GLN A 42 -12.77 -13.38 5.08
C GLN A 42 -11.67 -13.25 4.03
N PRO A 43 -10.42 -13.67 4.33
CA PRO A 43 -9.29 -13.37 3.48
C PRO A 43 -9.50 -13.90 2.05
N ALA A 44 -9.11 -13.09 1.06
CA ALA A 44 -9.14 -13.49 -0.34
C ALA A 44 -8.40 -14.83 -0.52
N PRO A 45 -8.80 -15.69 -1.49
CA PRO A 45 -8.23 -17.03 -1.69
C PRO A 45 -6.80 -16.95 -2.26
N SER A 46 -5.87 -16.48 -1.44
CA SER A 46 -4.45 -16.29 -1.74
C SER A 46 -3.63 -16.59 -0.49
N SER A 47 -2.49 -17.26 -0.68
CA SER A 47 -1.56 -17.57 0.42
C SER A 47 -1.16 -16.31 1.20
N TYR A 48 -0.98 -15.19 0.49
CA TYR A 48 -0.65 -13.90 1.08
C TYR A 48 -1.74 -13.39 2.04
N ALA A 49 -2.99 -13.25 1.58
CA ALA A 49 -4.07 -12.74 2.42
C ALA A 49 -4.37 -13.66 3.61
N ILE A 50 -4.36 -14.98 3.40
CA ILE A 50 -4.57 -15.97 4.46
C ILE A 50 -3.50 -15.87 5.54
N SER A 51 -2.22 -15.90 5.16
CA SER A 51 -1.11 -15.85 6.12
C SER A 51 -1.03 -14.51 6.87
N LYS A 52 -1.28 -13.38 6.20
CA LYS A 52 -1.30 -12.05 6.83
C LYS A 52 -2.46 -11.87 7.80
N THR A 53 -3.64 -12.40 7.47
CA THR A 53 -4.82 -12.38 8.33
C THR A 53 -4.63 -13.27 9.56
N ALA A 54 -4.05 -14.46 9.39
CA ALA A 54 -3.66 -15.29 10.53
C ALA A 54 -2.66 -14.59 11.46
N GLY A 55 -1.65 -13.90 10.89
CA GLY A 55 -0.71 -13.09 11.67
C GLY A 55 -1.39 -11.99 12.49
N GLU A 56 -2.35 -11.28 11.90
CA GLU A 56 -3.13 -10.25 12.61
C GLU A 56 -3.93 -10.83 13.78
N PHE A 57 -4.57 -11.99 13.60
CA PHE A 57 -5.28 -12.67 14.70
C PHE A 57 -4.34 -13.04 15.87
N TYR A 58 -3.12 -13.50 15.60
CA TYR A 58 -2.14 -13.76 16.66
C TYR A 58 -1.75 -12.49 17.45
N ILE A 59 -1.63 -11.35 16.77
CA ILE A 59 -1.35 -10.07 17.43
C ILE A 59 -2.51 -9.68 18.33
N GLU A 60 -3.74 -9.75 17.84
CA GLU A 60 -4.94 -9.38 18.60
C GLU A 60 -5.15 -10.24 19.86
N GLN A 61 -4.79 -11.53 19.80
CA GLN A 61 -4.90 -12.45 20.94
C GLN A 61 -3.73 -12.35 21.93
N SER A 62 -2.67 -11.60 21.60
CA SER A 62 -1.45 -11.58 22.42
C SER A 62 -1.53 -10.69 23.65
N GLY A 63 -2.48 -9.76 23.71
CA GLY A 63 -2.58 -8.76 24.77
C GLY A 63 -1.49 -7.69 24.77
N ILE A 64 -0.61 -7.66 23.76
CA ILE A 64 0.35 -6.56 23.61
C ILE A 64 -0.36 -5.28 23.18
N ASP A 65 0.26 -4.14 23.46
CA ASP A 65 -0.13 -2.89 22.85
C ASP A 65 0.26 -2.88 21.36
N PHE A 66 -0.72 -2.65 20.47
CA PHE A 66 -0.48 -2.71 19.03
C PHE A 66 -1.33 -1.72 18.25
N VAL A 67 -0.82 -1.40 17.06
CA VAL A 67 -1.57 -0.74 15.98
C VAL A 67 -1.42 -1.56 14.71
N THR A 68 -2.54 -1.90 14.08
CA THR A 68 -2.54 -2.49 12.75
C THR A 68 -3.08 -1.48 11.75
N PHE A 69 -2.28 -1.12 10.75
CA PHE A 69 -2.77 -0.40 9.59
C PHE A 69 -3.17 -1.39 8.50
N ARG A 70 -4.46 -1.53 8.21
CA ARG A 70 -4.96 -2.22 7.01
C ARG A 70 -4.92 -1.22 5.86
N LEU A 71 -4.16 -1.57 4.84
CA LEU A 71 -3.74 -0.64 3.81
C LEU A 71 -4.55 -0.87 2.54
N ALA A 72 -4.87 0.23 1.85
CA ALA A 72 -5.25 0.20 0.44
C ALA A 72 -4.04 -0.12 -0.44
N ASN A 73 -3.62 0.77 -1.35
CA ASN A 73 -2.40 0.59 -2.15
C ASN A 73 -1.38 1.67 -1.78
N ILE A 74 -0.37 1.29 -1.02
CA ILE A 74 0.71 2.21 -0.65
C ILE A 74 1.75 2.23 -1.77
N VAL A 75 2.05 3.43 -2.27
CA VAL A 75 2.92 3.66 -3.43
C VAL A 75 3.87 4.83 -3.18
N GLY A 76 4.89 4.97 -4.02
CA GLY A 76 5.89 6.04 -3.92
C GLY A 76 7.31 5.54 -4.18
N PRO A 77 8.34 6.31 -3.79
CA PRO A 77 9.74 5.87 -3.84
C PRO A 77 9.93 4.50 -3.19
N ARG A 78 10.81 3.65 -3.76
CA ARG A 78 11.08 2.27 -3.32
C ARG A 78 9.93 1.28 -3.48
N ASN A 79 8.79 1.65 -4.08
CA ASN A 79 7.78 0.65 -4.44
C ASN A 79 8.29 -0.24 -5.58
N LEU A 80 8.43 -1.54 -5.35
CA LEU A 80 8.93 -2.50 -6.35
C LEU A 80 7.86 -3.47 -6.85
N SER A 81 6.59 -3.25 -6.50
CA SER A 81 5.48 -4.10 -6.96
C SER A 81 4.27 -3.29 -7.44
N GLY A 82 3.37 -3.96 -8.15
CA GLY A 82 2.15 -3.35 -8.67
C GLY A 82 2.37 -2.47 -9.92
N PRO A 83 1.38 -1.62 -10.26
CA PRO A 83 1.33 -0.97 -11.57
C PRO A 83 2.43 0.06 -11.82
N LEU A 84 2.89 0.81 -10.80
CA LEU A 84 3.90 1.86 -10.99
C LEU A 84 5.23 1.35 -11.58
N PRO A 85 5.93 0.37 -10.97
CA PRO A 85 7.19 -0.13 -11.53
C PRO A 85 6.98 -0.88 -12.86
N ILE A 86 5.81 -1.51 -13.07
CA ILE A 86 5.46 -2.16 -14.34
C ILE A 86 5.33 -1.12 -15.45
N PHE A 87 4.57 -0.04 -15.23
CA PHE A 87 4.40 1.03 -16.21
C PHE A 87 5.73 1.72 -16.49
N TYR A 88 6.51 2.04 -15.45
CA TYR A 88 7.85 2.58 -15.62
C TYR A 88 8.67 1.71 -16.56
N LYS A 89 8.83 0.42 -16.23
CA LYS A 89 9.70 -0.49 -16.98
C LYS A 89 9.25 -0.66 -18.42
N ARG A 90 7.95 -0.88 -18.64
CA ARG A 90 7.40 -1.09 -19.98
C ARG A 90 7.53 0.16 -20.85
N LEU A 91 7.20 1.33 -20.31
CA LEU A 91 7.33 2.60 -21.04
C LEU A 91 8.79 2.91 -21.38
N THR A 92 9.74 2.68 -20.45
CA THR A 92 11.16 2.90 -20.73
C THR A 92 11.74 1.89 -21.73
N ASP A 93 11.13 0.71 -21.84
CA ASP A 93 11.54 -0.33 -22.79
C ASP A 93 10.81 -0.23 -24.14
N GLY A 94 9.92 0.76 -24.33
CA GLY A 94 9.11 0.91 -25.55
C GLY A 94 8.07 -0.20 -25.73
N ILE A 95 7.64 -0.86 -24.64
CA ILE A 95 6.67 -1.95 -24.64
C ILE A 95 5.30 -1.41 -24.24
N ARG A 96 4.25 -1.71 -25.04
CA ARG A 96 2.86 -1.32 -24.75
C ARG A 96 2.39 -1.84 -23.39
N CYS A 97 1.69 -1.03 -22.61
CA CYS A 97 1.07 -1.47 -21.36
C CYS A 97 -0.33 -2.03 -21.61
N THR A 98 -0.76 -2.99 -20.78
CA THR A 98 -2.17 -3.39 -20.71
C THR A 98 -2.82 -2.73 -19.50
N ILE A 99 -3.89 -1.98 -19.71
CA ILE A 99 -4.55 -1.17 -18.67
C ILE A 99 -5.95 -1.73 -18.42
N ALA A 100 -6.13 -2.31 -17.22
CA ALA A 100 -7.45 -2.77 -16.80
C ALA A 100 -8.37 -1.60 -16.46
N GLU A 101 -9.66 -1.73 -16.79
CA GLU A 101 -10.71 -0.82 -16.33
C GLU A 101 -10.99 -1.07 -14.85
N ALA A 102 -10.12 -0.54 -14.00
CA ALA A 102 -10.17 -0.70 -12.55
C ALA A 102 -9.88 0.64 -11.89
N ARG A 103 -10.40 0.82 -10.67
CA ARG A 103 -10.10 1.95 -9.81
C ARG A 103 -9.52 1.45 -8.50
N ARG A 104 -8.56 2.17 -7.93
CA ARG A 104 -7.88 1.78 -6.69
C ARG A 104 -7.54 3.03 -5.88
N ASP A 105 -7.66 2.91 -4.56
CA ASP A 105 -7.14 3.92 -3.65
C ASP A 105 -5.61 3.77 -3.55
N PHE A 106 -4.89 4.85 -3.87
CA PHE A 106 -3.44 4.95 -3.82
C PHE A 106 -3.04 6.03 -2.82
N VAL A 107 -2.16 5.68 -1.88
CA VAL A 107 -1.66 6.63 -0.87
C VAL A 107 -0.14 6.61 -0.86
N ASP A 108 0.47 7.79 -0.70
CA ASP A 108 1.92 7.92 -0.67
C ASP A 108 2.52 7.29 0.60
N VAL A 109 3.58 6.51 0.44
CA VAL A 109 4.32 5.86 1.53
C VAL A 109 4.86 6.85 2.57
N ARG A 110 5.15 8.09 2.18
CA ARG A 110 5.61 9.16 3.07
C ARG A 110 4.50 9.64 3.99
N ASP A 111 3.24 9.65 3.53
CA ASP A 111 2.09 9.96 4.37
C ASP A 111 1.87 8.87 5.41
N LEU A 112 1.90 7.60 5.00
CA LEU A 112 1.84 6.47 5.92
C LEU A 112 2.96 6.55 6.96
N SER A 113 4.19 6.83 6.52
CA SER A 113 5.36 6.89 7.41
C SER A 113 5.19 7.94 8.51
N ARG A 114 4.61 9.11 8.19
CA ARG A 114 4.32 10.16 9.19
C ARG A 114 3.33 9.68 10.25
N VAL A 115 2.30 8.94 9.86
CA VAL A 115 1.28 8.43 10.78
C VAL A 115 1.78 7.20 11.56
N VAL A 116 2.62 6.38 10.95
CA VAL A 116 3.33 5.29 11.63
C VAL A 116 4.23 5.82 12.75
N LEU A 117 4.94 6.94 12.55
CA LEU A 117 5.74 7.55 13.61
C LEU A 117 4.88 7.96 14.82
N GLN A 118 3.70 8.56 14.58
CA GLN A 118 2.77 8.85 15.67
C GLN A 118 2.33 7.57 16.41
N ALA A 119 2.11 6.48 15.67
CA ALA A 119 1.74 5.20 16.27
C ALA A 119 2.88 4.60 17.10
N VAL A 120 4.14 4.76 16.66
CA VAL A 120 5.33 4.39 17.43
C VAL A 120 5.43 5.21 18.71
N ASP A 121 5.10 6.51 18.66
CA ASP A 121 5.09 7.43 19.81
C ASP A 121 3.89 7.23 20.75
N GLY A 122 3.11 6.15 20.57
CA GLY A 122 2.05 5.72 21.49
C GLY A 122 0.62 6.07 21.06
N ARG A 123 0.43 6.67 19.87
CA ARG A 123 -0.91 7.06 19.41
C ARG A 123 -1.69 5.91 18.76
N GLY A 124 -2.98 5.85 19.07
CA GLY A 124 -3.92 4.85 18.53
C GLY A 124 -3.84 3.50 19.25
N GLN A 125 -4.84 2.64 19.04
CA GLN A 125 -4.84 1.28 19.55
C GLN A 125 -5.73 0.37 18.68
N GLY A 126 -5.26 -0.82 18.35
CA GLY A 126 -6.00 -1.78 17.53
C GLY A 126 -5.90 -1.51 16.03
N ALA A 127 -6.93 -1.86 15.26
CA ALA A 127 -6.90 -1.81 13.80
C ALA A 127 -7.43 -0.47 13.23
N TYR A 128 -6.77 0.01 12.17
CA TYR A 128 -7.06 1.25 11.47
C TYR A 128 -7.00 1.03 9.96
N HIS A 129 -7.78 1.81 9.21
CA HIS A 129 -7.68 1.89 7.76
C HIS A 129 -6.79 3.06 7.37
N PHE A 130 -5.64 2.78 6.76
CA PHE A 130 -4.83 3.84 6.17
C PHE A 130 -5.12 3.90 4.67
N ALA A 131 -5.97 4.85 4.32
CA ALA A 131 -6.60 5.02 3.03
C ALA A 131 -6.96 6.50 2.83
N SER A 132 -7.11 6.94 1.58
CA SER A 132 -7.61 8.28 1.27
C SER A 132 -9.13 8.38 1.37
N GLY A 133 -9.82 7.24 1.23
CA GLY A 133 -11.28 7.17 1.10
C GLY A 133 -11.79 7.43 -0.34
N GLY A 134 -10.90 7.77 -1.27
CA GLY A 134 -11.19 7.92 -2.71
C GLY A 134 -10.45 6.89 -3.57
N ASP A 135 -10.65 6.94 -4.89
CA ASP A 135 -9.93 6.09 -5.84
C ASP A 135 -9.43 6.83 -7.08
N VAL A 136 -8.44 6.23 -7.73
CA VAL A 136 -7.86 6.67 -9.00
C VAL A 136 -8.02 5.54 -10.01
N ALA A 137 -8.41 5.88 -11.24
CA ALA A 137 -8.44 4.89 -12.32
C ALA A 137 -7.01 4.45 -12.66
N ILE A 138 -6.80 3.17 -12.99
CA ILE A 138 -5.49 2.68 -13.42
C ILE A 138 -5.01 3.43 -14.70
N LEU A 139 -5.94 3.86 -15.55
CA LEU A 139 -5.64 4.70 -16.70
C LEU A 139 -5.08 6.07 -16.30
N ASP A 140 -5.63 6.69 -15.25
CA ASP A 140 -5.15 8.00 -14.79
C ASP A 140 -3.77 7.88 -14.12
N LEU A 141 -3.53 6.78 -13.38
CA LEU A 141 -2.19 6.44 -12.90
C LEU A 141 -1.18 6.30 -14.06
N TYR A 142 -1.57 5.63 -15.14
CA TYR A 142 -0.73 5.47 -16.33
C TYR A 142 -0.41 6.81 -17.01
N LYS A 143 -1.40 7.70 -17.13
CA LYS A 143 -1.20 9.06 -17.65
C LYS A 143 -0.20 9.84 -16.82
N GLU A 144 -0.29 9.78 -15.49
CA GLU A 144 0.67 10.45 -14.61
C GLU A 144 2.09 9.90 -14.76
N VAL A 145 2.24 8.58 -14.93
CA VAL A 145 3.56 7.98 -15.21
C VAL A 145 4.11 8.47 -16.55
N ALA A 146 3.30 8.47 -17.61
CA ALA A 146 3.72 8.96 -18.92
C ALA A 146 4.12 10.45 -18.88
N ARG A 147 3.33 11.28 -18.18
CA ARG A 147 3.63 12.70 -17.92
C ARG A 147 4.97 12.87 -17.21
N SER A 148 5.19 12.15 -16.11
CA SER A 148 6.40 12.22 -15.30
C SER A 148 7.67 11.72 -16.03
N LEU A 149 7.49 10.83 -17.00
CA LEU A 149 8.54 10.37 -17.91
C LEU A 149 8.81 11.34 -19.08
N GLY A 150 7.99 12.37 -19.26
CA GLY A 150 8.18 13.40 -20.28
C GLY A 150 7.61 13.07 -21.65
N PHE A 151 6.64 12.15 -21.73
CA PHE A 151 5.95 11.87 -23.00
C PHE A 151 5.00 13.02 -23.36
N GLU A 152 5.17 13.63 -24.55
CA GLU A 152 4.30 14.71 -25.06
C GLU A 152 2.90 14.21 -25.44
N LYS A 153 2.82 12.96 -25.91
CA LYS A 153 1.59 12.25 -26.24
C LYS A 153 1.49 11.00 -25.39
N LEU A 154 0.29 10.67 -24.94
CA LEU A 154 0.06 9.45 -24.17
C LEU A 154 0.44 8.23 -25.03
N PRO A 155 1.39 7.38 -24.59
CA PRO A 155 1.77 6.20 -25.36
C PRO A 155 0.61 5.22 -25.48
N GLU A 156 0.51 4.57 -26.64
CA GLU A 156 -0.56 3.60 -26.90
C GLU A 156 -0.53 2.44 -25.91
N TYR A 157 -1.71 1.99 -25.52
CA TYR A 157 -1.92 0.91 -24.56
C TYR A 157 -2.99 -0.04 -25.06
N ASP A 158 -2.98 -1.25 -24.50
CA ASP A 158 -3.96 -2.29 -24.79
C ASP A 158 -4.97 -2.38 -23.63
N VAL A 159 -6.16 -2.86 -23.95
CA VAL A 159 -7.19 -3.18 -22.96
C VAL A 159 -7.22 -4.71 -22.81
N PRO A 160 -7.35 -5.27 -21.59
CA PRO A 160 -7.47 -6.71 -21.40
C PRO A 160 -8.58 -7.31 -22.26
N ALA A 161 -8.36 -8.48 -22.85
CA ALA A 161 -9.43 -9.27 -23.43
C ALA A 161 -10.44 -9.61 -22.32
N THR A 162 -11.68 -9.14 -22.43
CA THR A 162 -12.73 -9.35 -21.43
C THR A 162 -13.00 -10.84 -21.24
N THR A 163 -12.53 -11.41 -20.13
CA THR A 163 -12.85 -12.79 -19.71
C THR A 163 -13.70 -12.85 -18.44
N GLY A 164 -14.12 -11.71 -17.92
CA GLY A 164 -14.86 -11.53 -16.67
C GLY A 164 -14.90 -10.04 -16.32
N GLY A 165 -15.88 -9.61 -15.53
CA GLY A 165 -16.11 -8.19 -15.22
C GLY A 165 -14.91 -7.47 -14.58
N ASN A 166 -15.02 -6.15 -14.45
CA ASN A 166 -13.94 -5.29 -13.96
C ASN A 166 -13.44 -5.73 -12.57
N PRO A 167 -12.10 -5.74 -12.33
CA PRO A 167 -11.56 -6.11 -11.04
C PRO A 167 -12.13 -5.24 -9.92
N ALA A 168 -12.81 -5.86 -8.95
CA ALA A 168 -13.47 -5.17 -7.85
C ALA A 168 -12.55 -4.15 -7.17
N THR A 169 -13.11 -2.97 -6.89
CA THR A 169 -12.47 -1.93 -6.08
C THR A 169 -12.68 -2.28 -4.61
N ILE A 170 -11.66 -2.07 -3.77
CA ILE A 170 -11.79 -2.14 -2.32
C ILE A 170 -11.50 -0.74 -1.78
N LEU A 171 -12.55 0.01 -1.47
CA LEU A 171 -12.44 1.28 -0.75
C LEU A 171 -12.51 0.98 0.74
N LEU A 172 -11.58 1.52 1.52
CA LEU A 172 -11.60 1.40 2.98
C LEU A 172 -12.20 2.68 3.56
N ASP A 173 -13.01 2.58 4.61
CA ASP A 173 -13.45 3.75 5.38
C ASP A 173 -12.33 4.17 6.34
N PRO A 174 -11.68 5.33 6.16
CA PRO A 174 -10.58 5.75 7.02
C PRO A 174 -11.04 6.61 8.20
N SER A 175 -12.36 6.78 8.43
CA SER A 175 -12.93 7.69 9.43
C SER A 175 -12.25 7.63 10.80
N ARG A 176 -12.08 6.43 11.36
CA ARG A 176 -11.39 6.21 12.65
C ARG A 176 -9.94 6.70 12.64
N THR A 177 -9.22 6.50 11.54
CA THR A 177 -7.82 6.94 11.41
C THR A 177 -7.73 8.46 11.41
N TYR A 178 -8.64 9.13 10.70
CA TYR A 178 -8.71 10.60 10.67
C TYR A 178 -9.16 11.21 12.01
N GLN A 179 -9.85 10.44 12.83
CA GLN A 179 -10.24 10.85 14.18
C GLN A 179 -9.09 10.71 15.20
N ASP A 180 -8.36 9.59 15.14
CA ASP A 180 -7.39 9.23 16.19
C ASP A 180 -5.95 9.71 15.89
N PHE A 181 -5.65 10.04 14.64
CA PHE A 181 -4.32 10.49 14.20
C PHE A 181 -4.34 11.91 13.65
N ASP A 182 -3.22 12.62 13.83
CA ASP A 182 -2.99 13.91 13.17
C ASP A 182 -2.65 13.63 11.71
N MET A 183 -3.68 13.46 10.89
CA MET A 183 -3.54 13.13 9.49
C MET A 183 -2.86 14.27 8.73
N PRO A 184 -1.80 13.99 7.94
CA PRO A 184 -1.27 15.00 7.04
C PRO A 184 -2.29 15.29 5.92
N SER A 185 -2.14 16.45 5.27
CA SER A 185 -2.72 16.61 3.95
C SER A 185 -2.08 15.57 3.03
N LEU A 186 -2.90 14.68 2.48
CA LEU A 186 -2.40 13.58 1.65
C LEU A 186 -1.73 14.10 0.39
N THR A 187 -0.59 13.51 0.07
CA THR A 187 0.20 13.82 -1.12
C THR A 187 -0.61 13.51 -2.37
N SER A 188 -0.61 14.41 -3.35
CA SER A 188 -1.34 14.19 -4.60
C SER A 188 -0.81 12.97 -5.36
N ILE A 189 -1.65 12.36 -6.20
CA ILE A 189 -1.21 11.22 -7.03
C ILE A 189 -0.07 11.64 -7.98
N SER A 190 -0.11 12.87 -8.49
CA SER A 190 0.93 13.43 -9.37
C SER A 190 2.27 13.53 -8.65
N ASP A 191 2.31 14.11 -7.43
CA ASP A 191 3.54 14.23 -6.63
C ASP A 191 4.07 12.88 -6.15
N THR A 192 3.16 11.93 -5.89
CA THR A 192 3.48 10.55 -5.55
C THR A 192 4.18 9.84 -6.70
N VAL A 193 3.64 9.98 -7.92
CA VAL A 193 4.20 9.43 -9.14
C VAL A 193 5.54 10.06 -9.45
N ASP A 194 5.67 11.39 -9.37
CA ASP A 194 6.93 12.10 -9.64
C ASP A 194 8.05 11.64 -8.70
N ALA A 195 7.76 11.48 -7.41
CA ALA A 195 8.72 10.95 -6.46
C ALA A 195 9.12 9.49 -6.77
N ALA A 196 8.16 8.65 -7.15
CA ALA A 196 8.43 7.27 -7.55
C ALA A 196 9.29 7.20 -8.82
N MET A 197 8.97 7.98 -9.85
CA MET A 197 9.73 8.03 -11.10
C MET A 197 11.15 8.55 -10.89
N ALA A 198 11.31 9.59 -10.06
CA ALA A 198 12.64 10.09 -9.69
C ALA A 198 13.48 8.99 -9.02
N TYR A 199 12.88 8.21 -8.11
CA TYR A 199 13.54 7.06 -7.50
C TYR A 199 13.91 5.99 -8.55
N TYR A 200 13.00 5.60 -9.44
CA TYR A 200 13.29 4.55 -10.44
C TYR A 200 14.35 4.99 -11.47
N LYS A 201 14.37 6.27 -11.85
CA LYS A 201 15.43 6.83 -12.72
C LYS A 201 16.81 6.73 -12.05
N ALA A 202 16.88 6.95 -10.75
CA ALA A 202 18.13 6.93 -9.99
C ALA A 202 18.61 5.51 -9.61
N TYR A 203 17.68 4.58 -9.31
CA TYR A 203 17.99 3.31 -8.66
C TYR A 203 17.48 2.06 -9.41
N GLY A 204 16.67 2.25 -10.44
CA GLY A 204 15.97 1.17 -11.13
C GLY A 204 14.80 0.58 -10.35
N VAL A 205 14.20 -0.47 -10.91
CA VAL A 205 13.02 -1.19 -10.36
C VAL A 205 13.32 -2.66 -10.05
N THR A 206 14.56 -3.13 -10.23
CA THR A 206 14.95 -4.54 -10.12
C THR A 206 15.84 -4.86 -8.92
N ARG A 207 16.26 -3.85 -8.13
CA ARG A 207 17.11 -4.04 -6.95
C ARG A 207 16.54 -3.31 -5.75
N GLU A 208 16.61 -3.95 -4.58
CA GLU A 208 16.51 -3.26 -3.30
C GLU A 208 17.78 -2.41 -3.12
N VAL A 209 17.65 -1.08 -3.13
CA VAL A 209 18.78 -0.17 -2.90
C VAL A 209 18.68 0.40 -1.48
N THR A 210 19.66 0.06 -0.64
CA THR A 210 19.78 0.64 0.70
C THR A 210 20.51 1.98 0.60
N HIS A 211 19.87 3.08 1.02
CA HIS A 211 20.49 4.42 1.07
C HIS A 211 21.42 4.64 2.28
N MET A 212 21.67 3.61 3.09
CA MET A 212 22.61 3.75 4.20
C MET A 212 24.01 3.91 3.63
N LYS A 213 24.59 5.11 3.78
CA LYS A 213 26.05 5.25 3.76
C LYS A 213 26.57 4.34 4.87
N THR A 214 27.20 3.24 4.49
CA THR A 214 27.97 2.45 5.44
C THR A 214 29.12 3.33 5.90
N SER A 215 28.98 3.95 7.08
CA SER A 215 30.13 4.46 7.81
C SER A 215 30.96 3.23 8.21
N LYS A 216 31.92 2.88 7.36
CA LYS A 216 33.04 2.04 7.81
C LYS A 216 33.82 2.90 8.80
N ASN A 217 33.60 2.65 10.09
CA ASN A 217 34.56 3.00 11.12
C ASN A 217 35.81 2.16 10.85
N ASN A 218 36.91 2.82 10.46
CA ASN A 218 38.25 2.35 10.74
C ASN A 218 38.72 3.05 12.01
#